data_AF-A0A024TT00-F1
#
_entry.id   AF-A0A024TT00-F1
#
_cell.length_a   1.000
_cell.length_b   1.000
_cell.length_c   1.000
_cell.angle_alpha   90.00
_cell.angle_beta   90.00
_cell.angle_gamma   90.00
#
_symmetry.space_group_name_H-M   'P 1'
#
loop_
_entity.id
_entity.type
_entity.pdbx_description
1 polymer ?
#
loop_
_entity_poly.entity_id
_entity_poly.type
_entity_poly.pdbx_seq_one_letter_code
_entity_poly.pdbx_strand_id
1 'polypeptide(L)'
;MNFQRLLEAARQDVDREAKQVKRPVKSQMVITKLLEYMLDMDEDGFEELWDFERRVIPYFEGHSTEYRLECKEAHAEFQDMVERRLERFLTTHGWTVDEFHRRIRDELAGIDSIEKEHEHAEELVRMIHDAFDFDSWAQSMRYSANRRVEVDADHVARK
;
A
#
# COMPACT_ATOMS: atom_id res chain seq x y z
N MET A 1 -6.04 11.53 -0.61
CA MET A 1 -4.80 10.90 -0.11
C MET A 1 -4.23 10.08 -1.27
N ASN A 2 -2.91 10.04 -1.49
CA ASN A 2 -2.27 9.29 -2.59
C ASN A 2 -1.85 7.92 -2.04
N PHE A 3 -2.05 6.83 -2.77
CA PHE A 3 -1.65 5.47 -2.37
C PHE A 3 -0.13 5.37 -2.19
N GLN A 4 0.67 5.96 -3.08
CA GLN A 4 2.12 6.14 -2.85
C GLN A 4 2.41 6.91 -1.57
N ARG A 5 1.59 7.91 -1.20
CA ARG A 5 1.77 8.62 0.08
C ARG A 5 1.33 7.81 1.28
N LEU A 6 0.38 6.88 1.14
CA LEU A 6 0.05 5.93 2.18
C LEU A 6 1.21 4.96 2.37
N LEU A 7 1.77 4.45 1.27
CA LEU A 7 2.95 3.59 1.32
C LEU A 7 4.19 4.34 1.86
N GLU A 8 4.40 5.59 1.45
CA GLU A 8 5.51 6.45 1.92
C GLU A 8 5.32 6.91 3.37
N ALA A 9 4.09 7.20 3.82
CA ALA A 9 3.81 7.55 5.21
C ALA A 9 4.07 6.36 6.13
N ALA A 10 3.52 5.19 5.76
CA ALA A 10 3.78 3.93 6.45
C ALA A 10 5.28 3.61 6.51
N ARG A 11 6.02 3.87 5.42
CA ARG A 11 7.47 3.71 5.36
C ARG A 11 8.22 4.69 6.28
N GLN A 12 7.80 5.96 6.34
CA GLN A 12 8.45 6.97 7.17
C GLN A 12 8.30 6.70 8.67
N ASP A 13 7.18 6.11 9.09
CA ASP A 13 6.95 5.70 10.47
C ASP A 13 7.77 4.47 10.85
N VAL A 14 7.93 3.49 9.93
CA VAL A 14 8.84 2.35 10.12
C VAL A 14 10.32 2.76 10.14
N ASP A 15 10.77 3.60 9.20
CA ASP A 15 12.18 4.02 9.09
C ASP A 15 12.64 4.89 10.27
N ARG A 16 11.73 5.62 10.93
CA ARG A 16 12.03 6.42 12.13
C ARG A 16 12.45 5.58 13.34
N GLU A 17 12.10 4.29 13.36
CA GLU A 17 12.29 3.41 14.51
C GLU A 17 13.56 2.53 14.43
N ALA A 18 14.37 2.64 13.39
CA ALA A 18 15.66 1.94 13.25
C ALA A 18 16.76 2.42 14.25
N LYS A 19 16.39 2.99 15.40
CA LYS A 19 17.31 3.24 16.52
C LYS A 19 17.39 1.99 17.41
N GLN A 20 18.53 1.32 17.30
CA GLN A 20 18.99 0.17 18.08
C GLN A 20 18.42 0.10 19.52
N VAL A 21 17.46 -0.81 19.73
CA VAL A 21 17.07 -1.29 21.06
C VAL A 21 17.28 -2.81 21.12
N LYS A 22 17.91 -3.26 22.22
CA LYS A 22 18.32 -4.65 22.46
C LYS A 22 17.12 -5.61 22.36
N ARG A 23 17.27 -6.62 21.50
CA ARG A 23 16.32 -7.71 21.22
C ARG A 23 15.82 -8.43 22.50
N PRO A 24 14.50 -8.59 22.65
CA PRO A 24 13.90 -9.80 23.17
C PRO A 24 13.46 -10.73 22.02
N VAL A 25 13.16 -11.97 22.39
CA VAL A 25 13.05 -13.20 21.60
C VAL A 25 11.90 -13.19 20.58
N LYS A 26 12.21 -13.49 19.31
CA LYS A 26 11.39 -14.15 18.26
C LYS A 26 9.85 -13.96 18.29
N SER A 27 9.33 -12.73 18.36
CA SER A 27 8.09 -12.41 17.65
C SER A 27 8.46 -11.43 16.54
N GLN A 28 8.88 -11.98 15.41
CA GLN A 28 8.95 -11.20 14.18
C GLN A 28 7.50 -11.16 13.66
N MET A 29 6.78 -10.12 14.08
CA MET A 29 5.36 -9.87 13.80
C MET A 29 5.09 -10.02 12.30
N VAL A 30 4.22 -10.97 11.95
CA VAL A 30 3.79 -11.28 10.59
C VAL A 30 3.08 -10.09 9.96
N ILE A 31 2.32 -9.31 10.74
CA ILE A 31 1.69 -8.06 10.30
C ILE A 31 2.76 -7.06 9.88
N THR A 32 3.75 -6.81 10.74
CA THR A 32 4.85 -5.88 10.43
C THR A 32 5.64 -6.35 9.22
N LYS A 33 5.97 -7.64 9.13
CA LYS A 33 6.68 -8.18 7.96
C LYS A 33 5.91 -8.05 6.66
N LEU A 34 4.60 -8.30 6.72
CA LEU A 34 3.76 -8.19 5.54
C LEU A 34 3.62 -6.71 5.15
N LEU A 35 3.39 -5.82 6.11
CA LEU A 35 3.35 -4.40 5.87
C LEU A 35 4.68 -3.95 5.26
N GLU A 36 5.81 -4.23 5.89
CA GLU A 36 7.15 -3.97 5.35
C GLU A 36 7.30 -4.51 3.92
N TYR A 37 6.89 -5.74 3.61
CA TYR A 37 6.99 -6.29 2.26
C TYR A 37 6.10 -5.60 1.22
N MET A 38 4.90 -5.16 1.63
CA MET A 38 3.98 -4.42 0.78
C MET A 38 4.46 -2.98 0.54
N LEU A 39 5.19 -2.41 1.51
CA LEU A 39 5.80 -1.08 1.44
C LEU A 39 7.18 -1.07 0.78
N ASP A 40 7.91 -2.19 0.90
CA ASP A 40 9.23 -2.37 0.35
C ASP A 40 9.09 -2.53 -1.16
N MET A 41 9.07 -1.38 -1.82
CA MET A 41 9.20 -1.26 -3.26
C MET A 41 10.67 -1.57 -3.60
N ASP A 42 10.96 -2.86 -3.74
CA ASP A 42 12.11 -3.31 -4.50
C ASP A 42 12.15 -2.64 -5.89
N GLU A 43 13.32 -2.63 -6.53
CA GLU A 43 13.53 -1.95 -7.82
C GLU A 43 12.49 -2.39 -8.86
N ASP A 44 12.13 -3.68 -8.85
CA ASP A 44 11.11 -4.29 -9.73
C ASP A 44 9.68 -3.85 -9.37
N GLY A 45 9.31 -3.84 -8.09
CA GLY A 45 7.96 -3.49 -7.63
C GLY A 45 7.66 -1.99 -7.69
N PHE A 46 8.69 -1.15 -7.59
CA PHE A 46 8.57 0.28 -7.86
C PHE A 46 8.29 0.54 -9.34
N GLU A 47 9.03 -0.11 -10.25
CA GLU A 47 8.89 0.06 -11.69
C GLU A 47 7.50 -0.40 -12.17
N GLU A 48 7.01 -1.56 -11.70
CA GLU A 48 5.67 -2.06 -12.06
C GLU A 48 4.55 -1.11 -11.60
N LEU A 49 4.61 -0.60 -10.36
CA LEU A 49 3.62 0.35 -9.85
C LEU A 49 3.69 1.70 -10.56
N TRP A 50 4.91 2.18 -10.84
CA TRP A 50 5.13 3.43 -11.56
C TRP A 50 4.58 3.38 -12.99
N ASP A 51 4.83 2.28 -13.72
CA ASP A 51 4.34 2.08 -15.07
C ASP A 51 2.81 1.94 -15.12
N PHE A 52 2.24 1.22 -14.15
CA PHE A 52 0.80 1.16 -13.95
C PHE A 52 0.21 2.56 -13.75
N GLU A 53 0.71 3.31 -12.76
CA GLU A 53 0.19 4.65 -12.45
C GLU A 53 0.33 5.60 -13.65
N ARG A 54 1.46 5.58 -14.36
CA ARG A 54 1.70 6.43 -15.53
C ARG A 54 0.65 6.20 -16.63
N ARG A 55 0.22 4.96 -16.84
CA ARG A 55 -0.81 4.62 -17.83
C ARG A 55 -2.22 4.98 -17.35
N VAL A 56 -2.50 4.83 -16.05
CA VAL A 56 -3.85 4.91 -15.50
C VAL A 56 -4.24 6.32 -15.06
N ILE A 57 -3.29 7.14 -14.60
CA ILE A 57 -3.55 8.53 -14.15
C ILE A 57 -4.34 9.39 -15.15
N PRO A 58 -4.09 9.32 -16.46
CA PRO A 58 -4.87 10.05 -17.45
C PRO A 58 -6.39 9.77 -17.42
N TYR A 59 -6.83 8.61 -16.90
CA TYR A 59 -8.26 8.31 -16.74
C TYR A 59 -8.93 9.11 -15.63
N PHE A 60 -8.13 9.69 -14.71
CA PHE A 60 -8.58 10.40 -13.53
C PHE A 60 -8.36 11.92 -13.61
N GLU A 61 -7.87 12.43 -14.74
CA GLU A 61 -7.69 13.86 -14.96
C GLU A 61 -9.03 14.61 -15.01
N GLY A 62 -9.07 15.77 -14.36
CA GLY A 62 -10.24 16.64 -14.29
C GLY A 62 -11.19 16.35 -13.11
N HIS A 63 -12.38 16.96 -13.17
CA HIS A 63 -13.34 16.99 -12.06
C HIS A 63 -14.61 16.18 -12.33
N SER A 64 -14.57 15.23 -13.27
CA SER A 64 -15.72 14.36 -13.54
C SER A 64 -16.11 13.59 -12.28
N THR A 65 -17.41 13.62 -11.94
CA THR A 65 -17.99 12.80 -10.89
C THR A 65 -18.25 11.36 -11.35
N GLU A 66 -18.23 11.10 -12.65
CA GLU A 66 -18.44 9.77 -13.23
C GLU A 66 -17.10 9.09 -13.56
N TYR A 67 -17.03 7.79 -13.30
CA TYR A 67 -15.89 6.93 -13.63
C TYR A 67 -16.09 6.26 -14.99
N ARG A 68 -15.03 6.25 -15.80
CA ARG A 68 -15.04 5.54 -17.09
C ARG A 68 -14.90 4.03 -16.86
N LEU A 69 -15.26 3.23 -17.87
CA LEU A 69 -15.15 1.76 -17.79
C LEU A 69 -13.69 1.33 -17.59
N GLU A 70 -12.76 2.04 -18.21
CA GLU A 70 -11.32 1.88 -18.11
C GLU A 70 -10.83 2.02 -16.66
N CYS A 71 -11.52 2.80 -15.82
CA CYS A 71 -11.18 2.89 -14.40
C CYS A 71 -11.44 1.56 -13.67
N LYS A 72 -12.49 0.82 -14.03
CA LYS A 72 -12.79 -0.49 -13.42
C LYS A 72 -11.81 -1.55 -13.88
N GLU A 73 -11.45 -1.54 -15.16
CA GLU A 73 -10.44 -2.45 -15.71
C GLU A 73 -9.08 -2.20 -15.06
N ALA A 74 -8.69 -0.92 -14.89
CA ALA A 74 -7.47 -0.55 -14.18
C ALA A 74 -7.52 -0.95 -12.70
N HIS A 75 -8.68 -0.89 -12.03
CA HIS A 75 -8.80 -1.36 -10.65
C HIS A 75 -8.61 -2.87 -10.53
N ALA A 76 -9.19 -3.65 -11.43
CA ALA A 76 -8.99 -5.10 -11.48
C ALA A 76 -7.51 -5.45 -11.69
N GLU A 77 -6.83 -4.75 -12.61
CA GLU A 77 -5.40 -4.94 -12.82
C GLU A 77 -4.58 -4.59 -11.57
N PHE A 78 -4.97 -3.54 -10.84
CA PHE A 78 -4.33 -3.17 -9.58
C PHE A 78 -4.55 -4.24 -8.49
N GLN A 79 -5.76 -4.80 -8.39
CA GLN A 79 -6.05 -5.92 -7.49
C GLN A 79 -5.14 -7.11 -7.80
N ASP A 80 -5.01 -7.47 -9.09
CA ASP A 80 -4.12 -8.56 -9.53
C ASP A 80 -2.64 -8.28 -9.18
N MET A 81 -2.18 -7.03 -9.21
CA MET A 81 -0.83 -6.66 -8.77
C MET A 81 -0.65 -6.89 -7.26
N VAL A 82 -1.61 -6.45 -6.46
CA VAL A 82 -1.58 -6.63 -4.99
C VAL A 82 -1.64 -8.11 -4.63
N GLU A 83 -2.52 -8.89 -5.27
CA GLU A 83 -2.63 -10.33 -5.05
C GLU A 83 -1.33 -11.06 -5.41
N ARG A 84 -0.73 -10.79 -6.57
CA ARG A 84 0.56 -11.39 -6.98
C ARG A 84 1.68 -11.07 -5.98
N ARG A 85 1.67 -9.87 -5.38
CA ARG A 85 2.64 -9.48 -4.35
C ARG A 85 2.41 -10.27 -3.05
N LEU A 86 1.16 -10.42 -2.62
CA LEU A 86 0.80 -11.27 -1.47
C LEU A 86 1.20 -12.73 -1.71
N GLU A 87 0.93 -13.29 -2.89
CA GLU A 87 1.35 -14.64 -3.26
C GLU A 87 2.87 -14.82 -3.23
N ARG A 88 3.62 -13.83 -3.74
CA ARG A 88 5.08 -13.83 -3.70
C ARG A 88 5.60 -13.77 -2.26
N PHE A 89 4.97 -12.98 -1.40
CA PHE A 89 5.30 -12.93 0.03
C PHE A 89 5.15 -14.31 0.69
N LEU A 90 3.99 -14.97 0.47
CA LEU A 90 3.71 -16.30 1.00
C LEU A 90 4.72 -17.33 0.50
N THR A 91 5.01 -17.31 -0.81
CA THR A 91 5.96 -18.22 -1.45
C THR A 91 7.37 -18.03 -0.90
N THR A 92 7.81 -16.78 -0.75
CA THR A 92 9.14 -16.43 -0.21
C THR A 92 9.33 -16.93 1.21
N HIS A 93 8.26 -16.93 2.00
CA HIS A 93 8.27 -17.40 3.39
C HIS A 93 7.92 -18.89 3.56
N GLY A 94 7.57 -19.58 2.47
CA GLY A 94 7.17 -20.99 2.49
C GLY A 94 5.87 -21.23 3.26
N TRP A 95 4.94 -20.27 3.24
CA TRP A 95 3.68 -20.33 3.98
C TRP A 95 2.52 -20.73 3.08
N THR A 96 1.63 -21.56 3.60
CA THR A 96 0.32 -21.75 2.98
C THR A 96 -0.63 -20.62 3.40
N VAL A 97 -1.72 -20.44 2.65
CA VAL A 97 -2.77 -19.48 2.98
C VAL A 97 -3.37 -19.75 4.36
N ASP A 98 -3.63 -21.01 4.70
CA ASP A 98 -4.15 -21.38 6.03
C ASP A 98 -3.18 -21.04 7.16
N GLU A 99 -1.88 -21.28 6.93
CA GLU A 99 -0.88 -20.91 7.91
C GLU A 99 -0.75 -19.40 8.08
N PHE A 100 -0.84 -18.64 6.98
CA PHE A 100 -0.84 -17.19 7.03
C PHE A 100 -2.04 -16.66 7.82
N HIS A 101 -3.25 -17.12 7.51
CA HIS A 101 -4.46 -16.74 8.26
C HIS A 101 -4.36 -17.08 9.75
N ARG A 102 -3.83 -18.25 10.08
CA ARG A 102 -3.61 -18.63 11.48
C ARG A 102 -2.62 -17.68 12.16
N ARG A 103 -1.49 -17.37 11.52
CA ARG A 103 -0.48 -16.48 12.08
C ARG A 103 -1.00 -15.06 12.31
N ILE A 104 -1.72 -14.49 11.34
CA ILE A 104 -2.36 -13.17 11.49
C ILE A 104 -3.37 -13.19 12.63
N ARG A 105 -4.21 -14.24 12.73
CA ARG A 105 -5.18 -14.36 13.81
C ARG A 105 -4.54 -14.48 15.18
N ASP A 106 -3.52 -15.33 15.31
CA ASP A 106 -2.80 -15.54 16.56
C ASP A 106 -2.09 -14.26 17.01
N GLU A 107 -1.57 -13.50 16.05
CA GLU A 107 -0.94 -12.20 16.28
C GLU A 107 -1.95 -11.14 16.73
N LEU A 108 -3.05 -10.98 16.00
CA LEU A 108 -4.16 -10.06 16.36
C LEU A 108 -4.75 -10.38 17.74
N ALA A 109 -4.88 -11.67 18.08
CA ALA A 109 -5.36 -12.11 19.39
C ALA A 109 -4.37 -11.82 20.53
N GLY A 110 -3.08 -11.63 20.19
CA GLY A 110 -2.02 -11.29 21.13
C GLY A 110 -1.84 -9.78 21.37
N ILE A 111 -2.49 -8.92 20.58
CA ILE A 111 -2.37 -7.46 20.69
C ILE A 111 -3.26 -6.94 21.83
N ASP A 112 -2.90 -7.26 23.08
CA ASP A 112 -3.71 -6.90 24.25
C ASP A 112 -3.30 -5.54 24.88
N SER A 113 -2.19 -4.89 24.43
CA SER A 113 -1.75 -3.63 25.09
C SER A 113 -0.69 -2.78 24.37
N ILE A 114 -0.17 -3.14 23.20
CA ILE A 114 0.90 -2.35 22.56
C ILE A 114 0.30 -1.47 21.47
N GLU A 115 0.14 -0.16 21.75
CA GLU A 115 -0.46 0.84 20.85
C GLU A 115 0.14 0.79 19.43
N LYS A 116 1.44 0.53 19.30
CA LYS A 116 2.15 0.49 18.00
C LYS A 116 1.88 -0.77 17.18
N GLU A 117 1.66 -1.91 17.84
CA GLU A 117 1.33 -3.15 17.15
C GLU A 117 -0.11 -3.10 16.61
N HIS A 118 -1.00 -2.42 17.34
CA HIS A 118 -2.32 -2.03 16.84
C HIS A 118 -2.23 -1.11 15.62
N GLU A 119 -1.36 -0.10 15.64
CA GLU A 119 -1.19 0.85 14.54
C GLU A 119 -0.78 0.17 13.21
N HIS A 120 0.21 -0.73 13.23
CA HIS A 120 0.61 -1.47 12.03
C HIS A 120 -0.49 -2.43 11.53
N ALA A 121 -1.25 -3.04 12.44
CA ALA A 121 -2.37 -3.90 12.08
C ALA A 121 -3.49 -3.10 11.40
N GLU A 122 -3.84 -1.95 11.97
CA GLU A 122 -4.82 -1.02 11.39
C GLU A 122 -4.35 -0.51 10.03
N GLU A 123 -3.06 -0.16 9.90
CA GLU A 123 -2.50 0.33 8.65
C GLU A 123 -2.48 -0.73 7.55
N LEU A 124 -2.09 -1.96 7.86
CA LEU A 124 -2.13 -3.07 6.92
C LEU A 124 -3.57 -3.36 6.45
N VAL A 125 -4.52 -3.41 7.39
CA VAL A 125 -5.95 -3.64 7.08
C VAL A 125 -6.48 -2.50 6.21
N ARG A 126 -6.17 -1.25 6.56
CA ARG A 126 -6.59 -0.07 5.78
C ARG A 126 -6.01 -0.08 4.38
N MET A 127 -4.71 -0.37 4.23
CA MET A 127 -4.04 -0.45 2.93
C MET A 127 -4.65 -1.53 2.04
N ILE A 128 -4.88 -2.73 2.58
CA ILE A 128 -5.54 -3.81 1.83
C ILE A 128 -6.98 -3.41 1.50
N HIS A 129 -7.75 -2.89 2.46
CA HIS A 129 -9.11 -2.44 2.20
C HIS A 129 -9.18 -1.38 1.09
N ASP A 130 -8.34 -0.34 1.17
CA ASP A 130 -8.30 0.75 0.19
C ASP A 130 -7.86 0.27 -1.20
N ALA A 131 -7.06 -0.80 -1.28
CA ALA A 131 -6.68 -1.41 -2.55
C ALA A 131 -7.83 -2.17 -3.22
N PHE A 132 -8.68 -2.83 -2.43
CA PHE A 132 -9.78 -3.65 -2.95
C PHE A 132 -11.12 -2.90 -3.05
N ASP A 133 -11.27 -1.76 -2.39
CA ASP A 133 -12.43 -0.87 -2.53
C ASP A 133 -12.26 0.10 -3.71
N PHE A 134 -13.15 0.00 -4.69
CA PHE A 134 -13.05 0.80 -5.92
C PHE A 134 -13.13 2.30 -5.64
N ASP A 135 -14.04 2.75 -4.76
CA ASP A 135 -14.26 4.17 -4.52
C ASP A 135 -13.05 4.79 -3.78
N SER A 136 -12.55 4.13 -2.75
CA SER A 136 -11.32 4.53 -2.04
C SER A 136 -10.12 4.58 -2.97
N TRP A 137 -9.91 3.53 -3.77
CA TRP A 137 -8.82 3.48 -4.75
C TRP A 137 -8.95 4.58 -5.80
N ALA A 138 -10.14 4.76 -6.38
CA ALA A 138 -10.38 5.75 -7.42
C ALA A 138 -10.26 7.20 -6.92
N GLN A 139 -10.66 7.47 -5.67
CA GLN A 139 -10.42 8.76 -5.03
C GLN A 139 -8.92 9.02 -4.82
N SER A 140 -8.16 7.97 -4.49
CA SER A 140 -6.70 8.06 -4.38
C SER A 140 -6.04 8.41 -5.70
N MET A 141 -6.43 7.73 -6.79
CA MET A 141 -5.94 8.01 -8.15
C MET A 141 -6.31 9.43 -8.62
N ARG A 142 -7.54 9.89 -8.34
CA ARG A 142 -7.97 11.26 -8.65
C ARG A 142 -7.19 12.31 -7.86
N TYR A 143 -6.88 12.04 -6.60
CA TYR A 143 -6.04 12.92 -5.81
C TYR A 143 -4.62 13.01 -6.39
N SER A 144 -4.04 11.89 -6.80
CA SER A 144 -2.72 11.82 -7.43
C SER A 144 -2.69 12.55 -8.78
N ALA A 145 -3.70 12.36 -9.63
CA ALA A 145 -3.81 13.02 -10.92
C ALA A 145 -3.86 14.55 -10.78
N ASN A 146 -4.74 15.06 -9.92
CA ASN A 146 -4.94 16.51 -9.74
C ASN A 146 -3.72 17.20 -9.10
N ARG A 147 -2.96 16.52 -8.25
CA ARG A 147 -1.72 17.07 -7.68
C ARG A 147 -0.57 17.17 -8.66
N ARG A 148 -0.47 16.26 -9.64
CA ARG A 148 0.55 16.36 -10.70
C ARG A 148 0.29 17.59 -11.58
N VAL A 149 -0.98 17.89 -11.87
CA VAL A 149 -1.38 19.09 -12.62
C VAL A 149 -1.01 20.39 -11.89
N GLU A 150 -1.19 20.46 -10.56
CA GLU A 150 -0.80 21.63 -9.77
C GLU A 150 0.72 21.88 -9.77
N VAL A 151 1.53 20.82 -9.69
CA VAL A 151 3.00 20.93 -9.68
C VAL A 151 3.55 21.37 -11.05
N ASP A 152 3.00 20.85 -12.16
CA ASP A 152 3.39 21.28 -13.50
C ASP A 152 2.94 22.72 -13.82
N ALA A 153 1.74 23.12 -13.37
CA ALA A 153 1.26 24.49 -13.54
C ALA A 153 2.12 25.52 -12.80
N ASP A 154 2.58 25.20 -11.58
CA ASP A 154 3.46 26.07 -10.79
C ASP A 154 4.88 26.16 -11.38
N HIS A 155 5.34 25.11 -12.10
CA HIS A 155 6.62 25.09 -12.79
C HIS A 155 6.60 25.91 -14.09
N VAL A 156 5.46 25.95 -14.78
CA VAL A 156 5.25 26.77 -15.99
C VAL A 156 5.01 28.25 -15.64
N ALA A 157 4.35 28.54 -14.51
CA ALA A 157 4.11 29.92 -14.06
C ALA A 157 5.35 30.64 -13.49
N ARG A 158 6.43 29.92 -13.19
CA ARG A 158 7.70 30.46 -12.68
C ARG A 158 8.80 30.61 -13.74
N LYS A 159 8.48 30.44 -15.02
CA LYS A 159 9.33 30.80 -16.17
C LYS A 159 8.77 32.02 -16.88
#